data_AF-A0A835EB89-F1
#
_entry.id   AF-A0A835EB89-F1
#
_cell.length_a   1.000
_cell.length_b   1.000
_cell.length_c   1.000
_cell.angle_alpha   90.00
_cell.angle_beta   90.00
_cell.angle_gamma   90.00
#
_symmetry.space_group_name_H-M   'P 1'
#
loop_
_entity.id
_entity.type
_entity.pdbx_description
1 polymer ?
#
loop_
_entity_poly.entity_id
_entity_poly.type
_entity_poly.pdbx_seq_one_letter_code
_entity_poly.pdbx_strand_id
1 'polypeptide(L)'
;MLQVGFGTASFPFGEDVDRPHIREAVLRAIDAGYRHFDTASLYNSEAAVGDAAAEAVRAGTLASREELYITSKLGIADAHPGRVLPALRKTLQNLRMEYLDLYLVHFPVSMKPTENLVAMDMKGVWEEMEECHRQGLAKAIGVSNFACKKLEYLLSFAHISLAVNQVEVHPYCRQNKLRAFCSEKGIQLCAYSPLGGKERHGPTIMSWTALF
;
A
#
# COMPACT_ATOMS: atom_id res chain seq x y z
N MET A 1 -5.33 9.59 -14.55
CA MET A 1 -4.78 9.05 -13.29
C MET A 1 -5.97 8.73 -12.39
N LEU A 2 -6.05 7.53 -11.78
CA LEU A 2 -7.17 7.17 -10.89
C LEU A 2 -7.09 8.03 -9.63
N GLN A 3 -8.09 8.90 -9.42
CA GLN A 3 -8.04 9.91 -8.35
C GLN A 3 -8.51 9.41 -6.99
N VAL A 4 -9.16 8.25 -6.94
CA VAL A 4 -9.76 7.66 -5.73
C VAL A 4 -9.50 6.16 -5.71
N GLY A 5 -9.04 5.66 -4.56
CA GLY A 5 -8.90 4.22 -4.28
C GLY A 5 -9.71 3.77 -3.08
N PHE A 6 -10.01 2.49 -3.02
CA PHE A 6 -10.79 1.84 -1.97
C PHE A 6 -9.86 1.09 -1.00
N GLY A 7 -9.92 1.46 0.27
CA GLY A 7 -9.08 0.90 1.32
C GLY A 7 -9.64 -0.34 1.99
N THR A 8 -8.77 -1.29 2.30
CA THR A 8 -9.20 -2.57 2.88
C THR A 8 -8.63 -2.84 4.27
N ALA A 9 -8.00 -1.84 4.88
CA ALA A 9 -7.55 -1.93 6.27
C ALA A 9 -8.76 -2.03 7.21
N SER A 10 -8.70 -2.98 8.16
CA SER A 10 -9.58 -3.06 9.32
C SER A 10 -8.73 -2.97 10.59
N PHE A 11 -9.21 -2.24 11.60
CA PHE A 11 -8.53 -2.10 12.88
C PHE A 11 -9.23 -2.95 13.95
N PRO A 12 -8.48 -3.59 14.86
CA PRO A 12 -7.01 -3.66 14.95
C PRO A 12 -6.37 -4.45 13.79
N PHE A 13 -5.16 -4.04 13.40
CA PHE A 13 -4.42 -4.72 12.33
C PHE A 13 -3.93 -6.09 12.78
N GLY A 14 -3.91 -7.06 11.87
CA GLY A 14 -3.37 -8.40 12.12
C GLY A 14 -4.32 -9.37 12.82
N GLU A 15 -5.49 -8.93 13.28
CA GLU A 15 -6.55 -9.84 13.73
C GLU A 15 -7.20 -10.56 12.54
N ASP A 16 -7.89 -11.68 12.84
CA ASP A 16 -8.72 -12.37 11.85
C ASP A 16 -9.82 -11.42 11.38
N VAL A 17 -9.66 -10.94 10.15
CA VAL A 17 -10.66 -10.11 9.50
C VAL A 17 -11.79 -11.00 8.97
N ASP A 18 -13.00 -10.46 8.96
CA ASP A 18 -14.12 -11.07 8.25
C ASP A 18 -13.86 -11.00 6.73
N ARG A 19 -13.13 -12.00 6.23
CA ARG A 19 -12.73 -12.11 4.83
C ARG A 19 -13.94 -12.10 3.88
N PRO A 20 -15.04 -12.83 4.13
CA PRO A 20 -16.28 -12.69 3.36
C PRO A 20 -16.78 -11.25 3.29
N HIS A 21 -16.81 -10.53 4.41
CA HIS A 21 -17.26 -9.15 4.45
C HIS A 21 -16.36 -8.20 3.64
N ILE A 22 -15.03 -8.33 3.77
CA ILE A 22 -14.08 -7.53 2.97
C ILE A 22 -14.23 -7.83 1.49
N ARG A 23 -14.35 -9.12 1.11
CA ARG A 23 -14.54 -9.53 -0.28
C ARG A 23 -15.81 -8.92 -0.87
N GLU A 24 -16.93 -9.00 -0.16
CA GLU A 24 -18.19 -8.38 -0.58
C GLU A 24 -18.04 -6.86 -0.74
N ALA A 25 -17.39 -6.18 0.20
CA ALA A 25 -17.15 -4.74 0.11
C ALA A 25 -16.30 -4.37 -1.12
N VAL A 26 -15.28 -5.17 -1.44
CA VAL A 26 -14.45 -4.98 -2.65
C VAL A 26 -15.27 -5.19 -3.92
N LEU A 27 -16.11 -6.21 -4.00
CA LEU A 27 -17.00 -6.43 -5.16
C LEU A 27 -17.95 -5.25 -5.36
N ARG A 28 -18.60 -4.77 -4.29
CA ARG A 28 -19.48 -3.59 -4.34
C ARG A 28 -18.74 -2.35 -4.80
N ALA A 29 -17.49 -2.18 -4.40
CA ALA A 29 -16.65 -1.07 -4.87
C ALA A 29 -16.34 -1.21 -6.37
N ILE A 30 -16.03 -2.42 -6.86
CA ILE A 30 -15.83 -2.67 -8.30
C ILE A 30 -17.10 -2.33 -9.09
N ASP A 31 -18.26 -2.78 -8.62
CA ASP A 31 -19.58 -2.49 -9.22
C ASP A 31 -19.89 -0.98 -9.22
N ALA A 32 -19.48 -0.27 -8.18
CA ALA A 32 -19.61 1.19 -8.08
C ALA A 32 -18.58 1.96 -8.94
N GLY A 33 -17.72 1.26 -9.68
CA GLY A 33 -16.76 1.87 -10.60
C GLY A 33 -15.36 2.09 -10.04
N TYR A 34 -15.06 1.65 -8.81
CA TYR A 34 -13.69 1.73 -8.29
C TYR A 34 -12.77 0.82 -9.08
N ARG A 35 -11.57 1.34 -9.36
CA ARG A 35 -10.51 0.60 -10.05
C ARG A 35 -9.19 0.61 -9.28
N HIS A 36 -9.07 1.37 -8.19
CA HIS A 36 -7.89 1.34 -7.32
C HIS A 36 -8.25 0.72 -5.98
N PHE A 37 -7.49 -0.29 -5.54
CA PHE A 37 -7.62 -0.90 -4.23
C PHE A 37 -6.29 -0.82 -3.46
N ASP A 38 -6.37 -0.42 -2.19
CA ASP A 38 -5.24 -0.29 -1.27
C ASP A 38 -5.36 -1.30 -0.13
N THR A 39 -4.44 -2.27 -0.12
CA THR A 39 -4.31 -3.32 0.90
C THR A 39 -2.89 -3.26 1.51
N ALA A 40 -2.55 -4.20 2.41
CA ALA A 40 -1.21 -4.39 2.93
C ALA A 40 -1.06 -5.81 3.48
N SER A 41 0.18 -6.29 3.60
CA SER A 41 0.44 -7.59 4.25
C SER A 41 -0.01 -7.63 5.72
N LEU A 42 -0.04 -6.48 6.40
CA LEU A 42 -0.48 -6.34 7.79
C LEU A 42 -2.01 -6.35 7.97
N TYR A 43 -2.80 -6.18 6.91
CA TYR A 43 -4.26 -6.02 7.04
C TYR A 43 -5.01 -7.36 7.00
N ASN A 44 -4.34 -8.46 6.67
CA ASN A 44 -4.96 -9.77 6.38
C ASN A 44 -6.06 -9.73 5.29
N SER A 45 -6.15 -8.64 4.51
CA SER A 45 -7.17 -8.44 3.48
C SER A 45 -6.75 -8.84 2.06
N GLU A 46 -5.46 -9.09 1.81
CA GLU A 46 -4.92 -9.38 0.47
C GLU A 46 -5.65 -10.53 -0.23
N ALA A 47 -5.91 -11.63 0.46
CA ALA A 47 -6.61 -12.76 -0.15
C ALA A 47 -8.07 -12.42 -0.52
N ALA A 48 -8.77 -11.63 0.29
CA ALA A 48 -10.14 -11.20 -0.02
C ALA A 48 -10.18 -10.26 -1.25
N VAL A 49 -9.18 -9.38 -1.39
CA VAL A 49 -9.03 -8.53 -2.58
C VAL A 49 -8.76 -9.38 -3.82
N GLY A 50 -7.86 -10.36 -3.73
CA GLY A 50 -7.58 -11.29 -4.82
C GLY A 50 -8.79 -12.11 -5.25
N ASP A 51 -9.54 -12.64 -4.28
CA ASP A 51 -10.77 -13.41 -4.51
C ASP A 51 -11.84 -12.58 -5.23
N ALA A 52 -12.05 -11.33 -4.78
CA ALA A 52 -13.01 -10.40 -5.38
C ALA A 52 -12.63 -9.98 -6.80
N ALA A 53 -11.35 -9.64 -7.03
CA ALA A 53 -10.86 -9.28 -8.36
C ALA A 53 -11.05 -10.44 -9.36
N ALA A 54 -10.69 -11.66 -8.96
CA ALA A 54 -10.84 -12.84 -9.81
C ALA A 54 -12.31 -13.16 -10.12
N GLU A 55 -13.21 -12.95 -9.15
CA GLU A 55 -14.65 -13.10 -9.38
C GLU A 55 -15.22 -12.04 -10.29
N ALA A 56 -14.87 -10.77 -10.11
CA ALA A 56 -15.33 -9.69 -10.97
C ALA A 56 -14.92 -9.91 -12.43
N VAL A 57 -13.73 -10.48 -12.68
CA VAL A 57 -13.31 -10.92 -14.02
C VAL A 57 -14.16 -12.09 -14.51
N ARG A 58 -14.36 -13.14 -13.70
CA ARG A 58 -15.20 -14.31 -14.09
C ARG A 58 -16.66 -13.92 -14.37
N ALA A 59 -17.20 -12.97 -13.63
CA ALA A 59 -18.57 -12.48 -13.79
C ALA A 59 -18.72 -11.51 -14.98
N GLY A 60 -17.61 -11.05 -15.58
CA GLY A 60 -17.62 -10.10 -16.69
C GLY A 60 -17.80 -8.63 -16.27
N THR A 61 -17.80 -8.33 -14.96
CA THR A 61 -17.79 -6.94 -14.46
C THR A 61 -16.47 -6.24 -14.80
N LEU A 62 -15.38 -7.00 -14.83
CA LEU A 62 -14.07 -6.56 -15.33
C LEU A 62 -13.70 -7.40 -16.55
N ALA A 63 -13.15 -6.75 -17.58
CA ALA A 63 -12.63 -7.45 -18.76
C ALA A 63 -11.37 -8.26 -18.41
N SER A 64 -10.52 -7.72 -17.51
CA SER A 64 -9.29 -8.38 -17.07
C SER A 64 -8.75 -7.78 -15.77
N ARG A 65 -7.70 -8.40 -15.20
CA ARG A 65 -7.02 -7.89 -14.00
C ARG A 65 -6.39 -6.52 -14.24
N GLU A 66 -5.96 -6.24 -15.46
CA GLU A 66 -5.29 -4.99 -15.86
C GLU A 66 -6.17 -3.75 -15.71
N GLU A 67 -7.49 -3.90 -15.61
CA GLU A 67 -8.40 -2.81 -15.30
C GLU A 67 -8.28 -2.30 -13.86
N LEU A 68 -7.65 -3.09 -12.98
CA LEU A 68 -7.43 -2.72 -11.58
C LEU A 68 -6.02 -2.17 -11.37
N TYR A 69 -5.92 -1.22 -10.45
CA TYR A 69 -4.70 -0.72 -9.86
C TYR A 69 -4.63 -1.22 -8.41
N ILE A 70 -3.75 -2.16 -8.12
CA ILE A 70 -3.63 -2.77 -6.79
C ILE A 70 -2.37 -2.30 -6.09
N THR A 71 -2.55 -1.72 -4.91
CA THR A 71 -1.47 -1.31 -3.99
C THR A 71 -1.39 -2.27 -2.81
N SER A 72 -0.18 -2.76 -2.50
CA SER A 72 0.10 -3.42 -1.22
C SER A 72 1.39 -2.87 -0.60
N LYS A 73 1.70 -3.29 0.63
CA LYS A 73 2.73 -2.68 1.46
C LYS A 73 3.57 -3.73 2.20
N LEU A 74 4.89 -3.52 2.20
CA LEU A 74 5.88 -4.28 2.97
C LEU A 74 5.69 -4.03 4.46
N GLY A 75 5.37 -5.07 5.22
CA GLY A 75 5.20 -5.01 6.66
C GLY A 75 6.52 -4.82 7.42
N ILE A 76 6.45 -4.22 8.61
CA ILE A 76 7.62 -3.90 9.44
C ILE A 76 8.45 -5.13 9.86
N ALA A 77 7.84 -6.32 9.94
CA ALA A 77 8.54 -7.57 10.24
C ALA A 77 9.45 -8.04 9.09
N ASP A 78 9.15 -7.63 7.86
CA ASP A 78 9.87 -7.98 6.64
C ASP A 78 10.69 -6.82 6.08
N ALA A 79 10.65 -5.64 6.72
CA ALA A 79 11.45 -4.47 6.36
C ALA A 79 12.93 -4.63 6.76
N HIS A 80 13.57 -5.71 6.31
CA HIS A 80 14.99 -6.00 6.50
C HIS A 80 15.60 -6.45 5.17
N PRO A 81 16.90 -6.17 4.93
CA PRO A 81 17.60 -6.77 3.80
C PRO A 81 17.47 -8.30 3.83
N GLY A 82 17.29 -8.91 2.66
CA GLY A 82 17.04 -10.33 2.42
C GLY A 82 15.58 -10.75 2.55
N ARG A 83 14.66 -9.86 2.94
CA ARG A 83 13.25 -10.21 3.24
C ARG A 83 12.23 -9.52 2.34
N VAL A 84 12.59 -8.45 1.63
CA VAL A 84 11.63 -7.65 0.86
C VAL A 84 11.06 -8.44 -0.31
N LEU A 85 11.92 -9.05 -1.13
CA LEU A 85 11.51 -9.84 -2.29
C LEU A 85 10.66 -11.08 -1.89
N PRO A 86 11.05 -11.89 -0.88
CA PRO A 86 10.19 -12.95 -0.36
C PRO A 86 8.82 -12.44 0.14
N ALA A 87 8.78 -11.29 0.82
CA ALA A 87 7.54 -10.71 1.31
C ALA A 87 6.62 -10.26 0.17
N LEU A 88 7.15 -9.62 -0.87
CA LEU A 88 6.36 -9.27 -2.05
C LEU A 88 5.80 -10.53 -2.75
N ARG A 89 6.62 -11.58 -2.90
CA ARG A 89 6.16 -12.85 -3.50
C ARG A 89 5.02 -13.48 -2.69
N LYS A 90 5.09 -13.41 -1.36
CA LYS A 90 4.00 -13.85 -0.49
C LYS A 90 2.73 -13.01 -0.68
N THR A 91 2.86 -11.69 -0.75
CA THR A 91 1.74 -10.78 -1.08
C THR A 91 1.09 -11.15 -2.42
N LEU A 92 1.90 -11.40 -3.46
CA LEU A 92 1.41 -11.81 -4.78
C LEU A 92 0.70 -13.17 -4.76
N GLN A 93 1.21 -14.13 -3.98
CA GLN A 93 0.53 -15.42 -3.74
C GLN A 93 -0.81 -15.24 -3.04
N ASN A 94 -0.88 -14.40 -1.99
CA ASN A 94 -2.12 -14.11 -1.29
C ASN A 94 -3.16 -13.50 -2.24
N LEU A 95 -2.74 -12.53 -3.04
CA LEU A 95 -3.59 -11.86 -4.04
C LEU A 95 -3.92 -12.72 -5.26
N ARG A 96 -3.16 -13.80 -5.49
CA ARG A 96 -3.18 -14.62 -6.73
C ARG A 96 -2.95 -13.77 -7.98
N MET A 97 -1.93 -12.93 -7.92
CA MET A 97 -1.55 -12.00 -8.99
C MET A 97 -0.07 -12.16 -9.36
N GLU A 98 0.29 -11.77 -10.57
CA GLU A 98 1.68 -11.83 -11.05
C GLU A 98 2.46 -10.55 -10.71
N TYR A 99 1.76 -9.42 -10.52
CA TYR A 99 2.36 -8.13 -10.19
C TYR A 99 1.43 -7.27 -9.32
N LEU A 100 2.04 -6.28 -8.65
CA LEU A 100 1.35 -5.13 -8.07
C LEU A 100 1.51 -3.90 -8.97
N ASP A 101 0.50 -3.04 -8.99
CA ASP A 101 0.62 -1.75 -9.66
C ASP A 101 1.47 -0.77 -8.83
N LEU A 102 1.42 -0.90 -7.50
CA LEU A 102 2.26 -0.14 -6.57
C LEU A 102 2.64 -0.98 -5.34
N TYR A 103 3.92 -0.99 -4.98
CA TYR A 103 4.41 -1.59 -3.75
C TYR A 103 5.07 -0.56 -2.84
N LEU A 104 4.63 -0.48 -1.58
CA LEU A 104 5.08 0.54 -0.63
C LEU A 104 5.88 -0.04 0.54
N VAL A 105 6.95 0.62 0.98
CA VAL A 105 7.45 0.41 2.34
C VAL A 105 6.45 0.99 3.33
N HIS A 106 5.80 0.17 4.15
CA HIS A 106 4.63 0.61 4.94
C HIS A 106 4.98 1.62 6.05
N PHE A 107 6.12 1.42 6.72
CA PHE A 107 6.63 2.36 7.73
C PHE A 107 8.17 2.41 7.66
N PRO A 108 8.80 3.55 8.01
CA PRO A 108 10.25 3.70 7.99
C PRO A 108 10.93 3.14 9.26
N VAL A 109 10.54 1.94 9.68
CA VAL A 109 11.03 1.19 10.84
C VAL A 109 10.95 -0.31 10.55
N SER A 110 11.76 -1.10 11.25
CA SER A 110 11.69 -2.56 11.18
C SER A 110 11.36 -3.14 12.53
N MET A 111 10.82 -4.35 12.54
CA MET A 111 10.51 -5.10 13.76
C MET A 111 11.35 -6.38 13.79
N LYS A 112 12.03 -6.62 14.91
CA LYS A 112 12.71 -7.89 15.17
C LYS A 112 11.70 -8.99 15.55
N PRO A 113 12.05 -10.28 15.45
CA PRO A 113 11.19 -11.38 15.90
C PRO A 113 10.75 -11.28 17.36
N THR A 114 11.53 -10.59 18.21
CA THR A 114 11.19 -10.30 19.61
C THR A 114 10.20 -9.13 19.77
N GLU A 115 9.48 -8.77 18.70
CA GLU A 115 8.52 -7.65 18.63
C GLU A 115 9.09 -6.26 18.95
N ASN A 116 10.42 -6.13 18.97
CA ASN A 116 11.09 -4.86 19.23
C ASN A 116 11.25 -4.06 17.94
N LEU A 117 10.76 -2.81 17.95
CA LEU A 117 11.03 -1.85 16.87
C LEU A 117 12.50 -1.46 16.86
N VAL A 118 13.08 -1.42 15.67
CA VAL A 118 14.46 -1.02 15.41
C VAL A 118 14.55 -0.08 14.23
N ALA A 119 15.67 0.64 14.15
CA ALA A 119 15.99 1.43 12.96
C ALA A 119 16.05 0.50 11.74
N MET A 120 15.33 0.89 10.69
CA MET A 120 15.36 0.19 9.41
C MET A 120 16.66 0.50 8.68
N ASP A 121 17.31 -0.53 8.14
CA ASP A 121 18.31 -0.34 7.09
C ASP A 121 17.60 0.10 5.81
N MET A 122 17.39 1.42 5.71
CA MET A 122 16.63 2.02 4.62
C MET A 122 17.29 1.80 3.26
N LYS A 123 18.63 1.76 3.22
CA LYS A 123 19.36 1.56 1.96
C LYS A 123 19.17 0.13 1.47
N GLY A 124 19.47 -0.86 2.31
CA GLY A 124 19.33 -2.26 1.91
C GLY A 124 17.87 -2.66 1.62
N VAL A 125 16.90 -2.14 2.37
CA VAL A 125 15.47 -2.36 2.07
C VAL A 125 15.08 -1.73 0.74
N TRP A 126 15.54 -0.50 0.46
CA TRP A 126 15.19 0.19 -0.78
C TRP A 126 15.83 -0.46 -2.01
N GLU A 127 17.09 -0.92 -1.92
CA GLU A 127 17.75 -1.68 -2.99
C GLU A 127 16.95 -2.94 -3.39
N GLU A 128 16.30 -3.61 -2.44
CA GLU A 128 15.42 -4.75 -2.75
C GLU A 128 14.05 -4.34 -3.26
N MET A 129 13.51 -3.18 -2.85
CA MET A 129 12.31 -2.61 -3.49
C MET A 129 12.59 -2.31 -4.98
N GLU A 130 13.78 -1.79 -5.27
CA GLU A 130 14.25 -1.56 -6.64
C GLU A 130 14.42 -2.86 -7.43
N GLU A 131 14.91 -3.93 -6.81
CA GLU A 131 14.94 -5.27 -7.41
C GLU A 131 13.53 -5.79 -7.70
N CYS A 132 12.56 -5.60 -6.79
CA CYS A 132 11.16 -5.98 -7.02
C CYS A 132 10.57 -5.29 -8.26
N HIS A 133 10.91 -4.01 -8.46
CA HIS A 133 10.53 -3.27 -9.66
C HIS A 133 11.23 -3.81 -10.91
N ARG A 134 12.54 -4.04 -10.86
CA ARG A 134 13.33 -4.56 -11.99
C ARG A 134 12.86 -5.96 -12.43
N GLN A 135 12.38 -6.80 -11.51
CA GLN A 135 11.78 -8.10 -11.84
C GLN A 135 10.34 -8.01 -12.39
N GLY A 136 9.75 -6.82 -12.49
CA GLY A 136 8.38 -6.62 -12.97
C GLY A 136 7.29 -7.05 -11.97
N LEU A 137 7.67 -7.39 -10.73
CA LEU A 137 6.73 -7.81 -9.68
C LEU A 137 5.96 -6.62 -9.08
N ALA A 138 6.50 -5.41 -9.22
CA ALA A 138 5.83 -4.16 -8.89
C ALA A 138 6.06 -3.12 -10.01
N LYS A 139 4.98 -2.65 -10.65
CA LYS A 139 5.10 -1.64 -11.73
C LYS A 139 5.60 -0.29 -11.23
N ALA A 140 5.30 0.05 -9.98
CA ALA A 140 5.83 1.23 -9.29
C ALA A 140 6.19 0.88 -7.84
N ILE A 141 7.14 1.61 -7.28
CA ILE A 141 7.56 1.49 -5.89
C ILE A 141 7.48 2.83 -5.18
N GLY A 142 7.13 2.77 -3.90
CA GLY A 142 6.87 3.94 -3.07
C GLY A 142 7.14 3.69 -1.60
N VAL A 143 6.76 4.65 -0.78
CA VAL A 143 6.83 4.57 0.67
C VAL A 143 5.53 5.04 1.31
N SER A 144 5.37 4.75 2.60
CA SER A 144 4.27 5.23 3.42
C SER A 144 4.81 5.66 4.78
N ASN A 145 4.27 6.74 5.34
CA ASN A 145 4.68 7.32 6.62
C ASN A 145 6.10 7.92 6.64
N PHE A 146 6.63 8.40 5.50
CA PHE A 146 7.94 9.05 5.44
C PHE A 146 7.80 10.57 5.54
N ALA A 147 8.51 11.17 6.49
CA ALA A 147 8.68 12.62 6.61
C ALA A 147 9.79 13.14 5.67
N CYS A 148 9.84 14.46 5.42
CA CYS A 148 10.75 15.07 4.45
C CYS A 148 12.23 14.66 4.64
N LYS A 149 12.74 14.62 5.88
CA LYS A 149 14.13 14.21 6.15
C LYS A 149 14.42 12.77 5.71
N LYS A 150 13.46 11.85 5.89
CA LYS A 150 13.61 10.44 5.48
C LYS A 150 13.49 10.31 3.97
N LEU A 151 12.60 11.08 3.33
CA LEU A 151 12.51 11.13 1.87
C LEU A 151 13.80 11.66 1.26
N GLU A 152 14.33 12.77 1.78
CA GLU A 152 15.58 13.37 1.31
C GLU A 152 16.76 12.40 1.45
N TYR A 153 16.85 11.71 2.58
CA TYR A 153 17.85 10.66 2.77
C TYR A 153 17.68 9.52 1.75
N LEU A 154 16.47 9.02 1.55
CA LEU A 154 16.18 7.96 0.57
C LEU A 154 16.56 8.39 -0.86
N LEU A 155 16.18 9.60 -1.26
CA LEU A 155 16.48 10.15 -2.58
C LEU A 155 17.99 10.30 -2.82
N SER A 156 18.82 10.39 -1.77
CA SER A 156 20.28 10.51 -1.93
C SER A 156 20.95 9.24 -2.46
N PHE A 157 20.28 8.09 -2.38
CA PHE A 157 20.81 6.80 -2.85
C PHE A 157 19.82 6.00 -3.72
N ALA A 158 18.59 6.47 -3.92
CA ALA A 158 17.64 5.82 -4.81
C ALA A 158 18.07 5.94 -6.29
N HIS A 159 18.02 4.82 -7.00
CA HIS A 159 18.26 4.73 -8.44
C HIS A 159 16.96 4.72 -9.24
N ILE A 160 15.86 4.23 -8.66
CA ILE A 160 14.51 4.27 -9.24
C ILE A 160 13.72 5.40 -8.58
N SER A 161 12.94 6.11 -9.40
CA SER A 161 12.08 7.20 -8.93
C SER A 161 11.08 6.72 -7.90
N LEU A 162 10.99 7.44 -6.78
CA LEU A 162 10.01 7.21 -5.73
C LEU A 162 8.63 7.70 -6.19
N ALA A 163 7.75 6.77 -6.57
CA ALA A 163 6.48 7.14 -7.20
C ALA A 163 5.49 7.81 -6.23
N VAL A 164 5.37 7.25 -5.02
CA VAL A 164 4.34 7.65 -4.04
C VAL A 164 4.92 7.75 -2.63
N ASN A 165 4.44 8.75 -1.87
CA ASN A 165 4.48 8.74 -0.41
C ASN A 165 3.04 8.77 0.13
N GLN A 166 2.60 7.68 0.76
CA GLN A 166 1.27 7.59 1.35
C GLN A 166 1.31 8.03 2.83
N VAL A 167 0.50 9.03 3.22
CA VAL A 167 0.51 9.59 4.58
C VAL A 167 -0.89 10.02 5.01
N GLU A 168 -1.09 10.22 6.31
CA GLU A 168 -2.33 10.79 6.84
C GLU A 168 -2.53 12.20 6.29
N VAL A 169 -3.63 12.42 5.56
CA VAL A 169 -4.04 13.75 5.11
C VAL A 169 -5.54 13.92 5.21
N HIS A 170 -5.99 14.90 5.99
CA HIS A 170 -7.39 15.29 6.12
C HIS A 170 -7.47 16.77 6.56
N PRO A 171 -8.65 17.41 6.65
CA PRO A 171 -8.75 18.85 6.96
C PRO A 171 -8.01 19.31 8.23
N TYR A 172 -7.86 18.42 9.22
CA TYR A 172 -7.11 18.64 10.47
C TYR A 172 -5.62 18.26 10.40
N CYS A 173 -5.21 17.39 9.48
CA CYS A 173 -3.81 16.99 9.27
C CYS A 173 -3.45 17.24 7.81
N ARG A 174 -3.07 18.47 7.45
CA ARG A 174 -2.95 18.88 6.03
C ARG A 174 -1.61 18.52 5.37
N GLN A 175 -0.59 18.21 6.16
CA GLN A 175 0.77 17.87 5.69
C GLN A 175 1.40 18.93 4.75
N ASN A 176 1.11 20.23 4.91
CA ASN A 176 1.50 21.29 3.96
C ASN A 176 2.98 21.25 3.54
N LYS A 177 3.90 21.13 4.51
CA LYS A 177 5.35 21.07 4.24
C LYS A 177 5.72 19.83 3.43
N LEU A 178 5.15 18.68 3.79
CA LEU A 178 5.41 17.41 3.10
C LEU A 178 4.82 17.41 1.69
N ARG A 179 3.62 17.98 1.50
CA ARG A 179 3.01 18.16 0.18
C ARG A 179 3.88 19.01 -0.75
N ALA A 180 4.37 20.14 -0.26
CA ALA A 180 5.26 21.00 -1.03
C ALA A 180 6.56 20.27 -1.40
N PHE A 181 7.18 19.57 -0.45
CA PHE A 181 8.39 18.77 -0.70
C PHE A 181 8.15 17.67 -1.74
N CYS A 182 7.08 16.88 -1.58
CA CYS A 182 6.74 15.81 -2.52
C CYS A 182 6.48 16.35 -3.93
N SER A 183 5.73 17.46 -4.04
CA SER A 183 5.48 18.13 -5.32
C SER A 183 6.77 18.60 -5.99
N GLU A 184 7.69 19.23 -5.26
CA GLU A 184 8.98 19.67 -5.79
C GLU A 184 9.84 18.51 -6.30
N LYS A 185 9.79 17.36 -5.63
CA LYS A 185 10.56 16.15 -5.98
C LYS A 185 9.85 15.23 -6.97
N GLY A 186 8.67 15.59 -7.47
CA GLY A 186 7.88 14.74 -8.38
C GLY A 186 7.36 13.45 -7.73
N ILE A 187 7.20 13.44 -6.39
CA ILE A 187 6.64 12.32 -5.64
C ILE A 187 5.14 12.59 -5.47
N GLN A 188 4.31 11.64 -5.88
CA GLN A 188 2.87 11.75 -5.68
C GLN A 188 2.52 11.51 -4.21
N LEU A 189 1.77 12.43 -3.61
CA LEU A 189 1.26 12.23 -2.26
C LEU A 189 -0.09 11.49 -2.32
N CYS A 190 -0.24 10.46 -1.52
CA CYS A 190 -1.47 9.67 -1.39
C CYS A 190 -2.01 9.82 0.04
N ALA A 191 -3.25 10.27 0.20
CA ALA A 191 -3.87 10.36 1.52
C ALA A 191 -4.30 8.98 2.03
N TYR A 192 -4.00 8.65 3.29
CA TYR A 192 -4.80 7.69 4.07
C TYR A 192 -5.57 8.42 5.18
N SER A 193 -6.58 7.78 5.77
CA SER A 193 -7.51 8.40 6.72
C SER A 193 -8.08 9.77 6.27
N PRO A 194 -8.48 9.96 5.00
CA PRO A 194 -8.83 11.30 4.50
C PRO A 194 -10.12 11.89 5.09
N LEU A 195 -10.93 11.05 5.73
CA LEU A 195 -12.13 11.45 6.46
C LEU A 195 -11.85 11.63 7.97
N GLY A 196 -10.59 11.65 8.40
CA GLY A 196 -10.18 11.86 9.80
C GLY A 196 -10.05 10.60 10.66
N GLY A 197 -10.13 9.41 10.05
CA GLY A 197 -10.08 8.13 10.77
C GLY A 197 -11.30 7.89 11.67
N LYS A 198 -11.40 6.70 12.27
CA LYS A 198 -12.49 6.34 13.19
C LYS A 198 -11.98 6.18 14.62
N GLU A 199 -12.84 6.43 15.60
CA GLU A 199 -12.70 5.82 16.92
C GLU A 199 -12.84 4.28 16.81
N ARG A 200 -12.15 3.55 17.69
CA ARG A 200 -11.76 2.12 17.62
C ARG A 200 -12.86 1.04 17.44
N HIS A 201 -14.08 1.35 17.01
CA HIS A 201 -15.18 0.37 16.94
C HIS A 201 -15.89 0.35 15.57
N GLY A 202 -15.71 -0.76 14.84
CA GLY A 202 -16.49 -1.19 13.67
C GLY A 202 -15.66 -1.31 12.37
N PRO A 203 -16.02 -2.24 11.46
CA PRO A 203 -15.30 -2.44 10.21
C PRO A 203 -15.40 -1.17 9.37
N THR A 204 -14.28 -0.59 8.97
CA THR A 204 -14.28 0.66 8.20
C THR A 204 -13.11 0.68 7.24
N ILE A 205 -13.43 0.98 5.99
CA ILE A 205 -12.53 1.23 4.85
C ILE A 205 -11.63 2.43 5.19
N MET A 206 -10.37 2.15 5.56
CA MET A 206 -9.45 3.13 6.16
C MET A 206 -8.51 3.84 5.18
N SER A 207 -8.59 3.56 3.88
CA SER A 207 -7.90 4.38 2.87
C SER A 207 -8.88 4.84 1.81
N TRP A 208 -8.87 6.15 1.56
CA TRP A 208 -9.27 6.67 0.27
C TRP A 208 -8.02 7.27 -0.34
N THR A 209 -7.52 6.69 -1.42
CA THR A 209 -6.37 7.27 -2.12
C THR A 209 -6.87 8.50 -2.88
N ALA A 210 -6.91 9.67 -2.25
CA ALA A 210 -7.06 10.93 -2.97
C ALA A 210 -5.69 11.38 -3.47
N LEU A 211 -5.53 11.46 -4.80
CA LEU A 211 -4.37 12.11 -5.41
C LEU A 211 -4.56 13.63 -5.31
N PHE A 212 -3.60 14.32 -4.69
CA PHE A 212 -3.50 15.79 -4.68
C PHE A 212 -2.20 16.24 -5.34
#